data_AF-A0A133UD57-F1
#
_entry.id   AF-A0A133UD57-F1
#
_cell.length_a   1.000
_cell.length_b   1.000
_cell.length_c   1.000
_cell.angle_alpha   90.00
_cell.angle_beta   90.00
_cell.angle_gamma   90.00
#
_symmetry.space_group_name_H-M   'P 1'
#
loop_
_entity.id
_entity.type
_entity.pdbx_description
1 polymer ?
#
loop_
_entity_poly.entity_id
_entity_poly.type
_entity_poly.pdbx_seq_one_letter_code
_entity_poly.pdbx_strand_id
1 'polypeptide(L)'
;MAVTEKVENPIPGEVAERFVTLINEFDGWKVMHLDGQSVVRAIRISEEHDTHYWDSQIAAVMERNGISKILTENEKDFEGIPGIEAENPLKG
;
A
#
# COMPACT_ATOMS: atom_id res chain seq x y z
N MET A 1 -14.58 -4.10 0.51
CA MET A 1 -15.15 -3.90 -0.84
C MET A 1 -14.15 -3.05 -1.60
N ALA A 2 -13.67 -3.45 -2.77
CA ALA A 2 -12.81 -2.56 -3.57
C ALA A 2 -13.71 -1.53 -4.26
N VAL A 3 -13.49 -0.24 -3.99
CA VAL A 3 -14.15 0.84 -4.74
C VAL A 3 -13.33 1.03 -6.02
N THR A 4 -13.88 0.60 -7.15
CA THR A 4 -13.27 0.84 -8.45
C THR A 4 -14.07 1.92 -9.18
N GLU A 5 -13.44 3.05 -9.47
CA GLU A 5 -14.02 4.04 -10.36
C GLU A 5 -13.79 3.63 -11.82
N LYS A 6 -14.83 3.76 -12.64
CA LYS A 6 -14.70 3.48 -14.07
C LYS A 6 -13.98 4.65 -14.72
N VAL A 7 -12.72 4.43 -15.09
CA VAL A 7 -11.95 5.40 -15.87
C VAL A 7 -12.64 5.62 -17.22
N GLU A 8 -13.02 6.86 -17.52
CA GLU A 8 -13.77 7.19 -18.75
C GLU A 8 -13.00 6.83 -20.03
N ASN A 9 -11.68 7.03 -20.02
CA ASN A 9 -10.79 6.71 -21.12
C ASN A 9 -9.60 5.87 -20.60
N PRO A 10 -9.78 4.56 -20.42
CA PRO A 10 -8.72 3.72 -19.89
C PRO A 10 -7.58 3.61 -20.90
N ILE A 11 -6.35 3.55 -20.40
CA ILE A 11 -5.21 3.20 -21.25
C ILE A 11 -5.43 1.80 -21.86
N PRO A 12 -4.94 1.53 -23.08
CA PRO A 12 -5.01 0.19 -23.67
C PRO A 12 -4.36 -0.85 -22.75
N GLY A 13 -4.93 -2.05 -22.69
CA GLY A 13 -4.45 -3.13 -21.82
C GLY A 13 -2.97 -3.46 -22.02
N GLU A 14 -2.51 -3.49 -23.28
CA GLU A 14 -1.09 -3.69 -23.63
C GLU A 14 -0.18 -2.60 -23.04
N VAL A 15 -0.65 -1.35 -23.02
CA VAL A 15 0.11 -0.24 -22.43
C VAL A 15 0.18 -0.38 -20.91
N ALA A 16 -0.92 -0.78 -20.26
CA ALA A 16 -0.95 -1.05 -18.82
C ALA A 16 -0.01 -2.20 -18.44
N GLU A 17 -0.07 -3.31 -19.18
CA GLU A 17 0.81 -4.47 -19.00
C GLU A 17 2.29 -4.08 -19.12
N ARG A 18 2.61 -3.24 -20.11
CA ARG A 18 3.98 -2.72 -20.27
C ARG A 18 4.44 -1.92 -19.06
N PHE A 19 3.60 -1.04 -18.50
CA PHE A 19 3.96 -0.29 -17.30
C PHE A 19 4.18 -1.18 -16.08
N VAL A 20 3.29 -2.16 -15.85
CA VAL A 20 3.44 -3.12 -14.75
C VAL A 20 4.73 -3.94 -14.90
N THR A 21 5.06 -4.35 -16.12
CA THR A 21 6.30 -5.08 -16.42
C THR A 21 7.53 -4.23 -16.09
N LEU A 22 7.55 -2.97 -16.54
CA LEU A 22 8.65 -2.05 -16.24
C LEU A 22 8.84 -1.79 -14.74
N ILE A 23 7.74 -1.72 -13.97
CA ILE A 23 7.80 -1.59 -12.51
C ILE A 23 8.39 -2.86 -11.89
N ASN A 24 7.97 -4.04 -12.35
CA ASN A 24 8.45 -5.33 -11.81
C ASN A 24 9.92 -5.62 -12.15
N GLU A 25 10.39 -5.20 -13.32
CA GLU A 25 11.77 -5.43 -13.79
C GLU A 25 12.76 -4.37 -13.27
N PHE A 26 12.29 -3.33 -12.59
CA PHE A 26 13.17 -2.30 -12.06
C PHE A 26 13.92 -2.77 -10.81
N ASP A 27 15.22 -3.07 -10.98
CA ASP A 27 16.12 -3.55 -9.92
C ASP A 27 16.36 -2.55 -8.77
N GLY A 28 15.93 -1.29 -8.92
CA GLY A 28 16.05 -0.29 -7.86
C GLY A 28 15.03 -0.47 -6.73
N TRP A 29 14.04 -1.36 -6.89
CA TRP A 29 13.08 -1.66 -5.84
C TRP A 29 13.61 -2.68 -4.85
N LYS A 30 13.45 -2.37 -3.56
CA LYS A 30 13.50 -3.38 -2.51
C LYS A 30 12.08 -3.90 -2.27
N VAL A 31 11.78 -5.09 -2.80
CA VAL A 31 10.47 -5.73 -2.61
C VAL A 31 10.38 -6.34 -1.22
N MET A 32 9.34 -5.97 -0.48
CA MET A 32 9.09 -6.44 0.88
C MET A 32 8.05 -7.57 0.86
N HIS A 33 8.31 -8.65 1.58
CA HIS A 33 7.40 -9.80 1.60
C HIS A 33 6.34 -9.71 2.69
N LEU A 34 5.10 -10.00 2.31
CA LEU A 34 4.02 -10.30 3.21
C LEU A 34 4.06 -11.81 3.52
N ASP A 35 4.43 -12.16 4.76
CA ASP A 35 4.41 -13.56 5.21
C ASP A 35 3.30 -13.81 6.25
N GLY A 36 3.21 -15.05 6.74
CA GLY A 36 2.18 -15.43 7.71
C GLY A 36 2.22 -14.64 9.03
N GLN A 37 3.39 -14.18 9.48
CA GLN A 37 3.48 -13.35 10.70
C GLN A 37 2.96 -11.94 10.42
N SER A 38 3.28 -11.38 9.25
CA SER A 38 2.73 -10.09 8.82
C SER A 38 1.21 -10.15 8.65
N VAL A 39 0.65 -11.27 8.17
CA VAL A 39 -0.80 -11.48 8.08
C VAL A 39 -1.46 -11.49 9.47
N VAL A 40 -0.91 -12.22 10.44
CA VAL A 40 -1.43 -12.23 11.82
C VAL A 40 -1.37 -10.84 12.44
N ARG A 41 -0.29 -10.07 12.17
CA ARG A 41 -0.18 -8.69 12.65
C ARG A 41 -1.19 -7.78 11.97
N ALA A 42 -1.43 -7.93 10.66
CA ALA A 42 -2.40 -7.14 9.92
C ALA A 42 -3.83 -7.30 10.46
N ILE A 43 -4.24 -8.50 10.86
CA ILE A 43 -5.55 -8.72 11.51
C ILE A 43 -5.65 -7.87 12.78
N ARG A 44 -4.61 -7.89 13.63
CA ARG A 44 -4.59 -7.12 14.87
C ARG A 44 -4.60 -5.61 14.61
N ILE A 45 -3.81 -5.11 13.67
CA ILE A 45 -3.79 -3.69 13.30
C ILE A 45 -5.19 -3.24 12.84
N SER A 46 -5.86 -4.05 12.01
CA SER A 46 -7.21 -3.76 11.54
C SER A 46 -8.22 -3.64 12.68
N GLU A 47 -8.13 -4.51 13.69
CA GLU A 47 -8.98 -4.47 14.89
C GLU A 47 -8.61 -3.33 15.85
N GLU A 48 -7.31 -3.10 16.07
CA GLU A 48 -6.77 -2.11 17.02
C GLU A 48 -7.02 -0.66 16.56
N HIS A 49 -7.01 -0.43 15.25
CA HIS A 49 -7.02 0.90 14.65
C HIS A 49 -8.17 1.16 13.67
N ASP A 50 -9.18 0.27 13.62
CA ASP A 50 -10.34 0.35 12.71
C ASP A 50 -9.93 0.62 11.25
N THR A 51 -8.81 0.05 10.83
CA THR A 51 -8.23 0.25 9.51
C THR A 51 -8.65 -0.87 8.56
N HIS A 52 -8.81 -0.56 7.27
CA HIS A 52 -9.09 -1.60 6.27
C HIS A 52 -7.98 -2.66 6.24
N TYR A 53 -8.36 -3.92 6.09
CA TYR A 53 -7.42 -5.05 6.19
C TYR A 53 -6.27 -5.01 5.16
N TRP A 54 -6.50 -4.47 3.96
CA TRP A 54 -5.45 -4.30 2.95
C TRP A 54 -4.37 -3.29 3.40
N ASP A 55 -4.77 -2.15 3.94
CA ASP A 55 -3.83 -1.14 4.45
C ASP A 55 -3.11 -1.64 5.71
N SER A 56 -3.81 -2.44 6.53
CA SER A 56 -3.24 -3.10 7.70
C SER A 56 -2.11 -4.09 7.33
N GLN A 57 -2.16 -4.72 6.14
CA GLN A 57 -1.06 -5.56 5.66
C GLN A 57 0.18 -4.74 5.30
N ILE A 58 -0.01 -3.57 4.69
CA ILE A 58 1.09 -2.64 4.39
C ILE A 58 1.71 -2.16 5.70
N ALA A 59 0.89 -1.73 6.66
CA ALA A 59 1.33 -1.29 7.98
C ALA A 59 2.11 -2.39 8.73
N ALA A 60 1.63 -3.64 8.71
CA ALA A 60 2.32 -4.77 9.33
C ALA A 60 3.70 -5.05 8.71
N VAL A 61 3.82 -4.92 7.38
CA VAL A 61 5.11 -5.04 6.68
C VAL A 61 6.02 -3.87 7.01
N MET A 62 5.49 -2.65 7.07
CA MET A 62 6.25 -1.45 7.45
C MET A 62 6.82 -1.56 8.85
N GLU A 63 5.99 -1.88 9.84
CA GLU A 63 6.38 -2.04 11.25
C GLU A 63 7.51 -3.07 11.40
N ARG A 64 7.36 -4.25 10.80
CA ARG A 64 8.36 -5.32 10.88
C ARG A 64 9.71 -4.95 10.27
N ASN A 65 9.71 -4.05 9.29
CA ASN A 65 10.90 -3.64 8.58
C ASN A 65 11.42 -2.26 9.02
N GLY A 66 10.86 -1.68 10.09
CA GLY A 66 11.26 -0.39 10.63
C GLY A 66 11.03 0.76 9.65
N ILE A 67 10.01 0.67 8.80
CA ILE A 67 9.65 1.71 7.84
C ILE A 67 8.57 2.56 8.48
N SER A 68 8.81 3.87 8.60
CA SER A 68 7.87 4.80 9.24
C SER A 68 7.16 5.73 8.25
N LYS A 69 7.53 5.73 6.97
CA LYS A 69 6.98 6.65 5.98
C LYS A 69 6.39 5.91 4.79
N ILE A 70 5.19 6.30 4.38
CA ILE A 70 4.50 5.80 3.19
C ILE A 70 4.14 6.95 2.26
N LEU A 71 4.36 6.75 0.96
CA LEU A 71 3.80 7.61 -0.08
C LEU A 71 2.48 7.01 -0.55
N THR A 72 1.38 7.73 -0.42
CA THR A 72 0.05 7.23 -0.75
C THR A 72 -0.92 8.36 -1.07
N GLU A 73 -1.84 8.12 -2.02
CA GLU A 73 -2.94 9.05 -2.24
C GLU A 73 -3.96 9.07 -1.08
N ASN A 74 -4.02 7.96 -0.32
CA ASN A 74 -4.96 7.72 0.77
C ASN A 74 -4.35 8.00 2.15
N GLU A 75 -3.84 9.21 2.39
CA GLU A 75 -3.19 9.56 3.67
C GLU A 75 -4.07 9.23 4.89
N LYS A 76 -5.38 9.49 4.78
CA LYS A 76 -6.36 9.27 5.84
C LYS A 76 -6.46 7.82 6.30
N ASP A 77 -6.18 6.87 5.42
CA ASP A 77 -6.28 5.44 5.73
C ASP A 77 -5.14 4.99 6.68
N PHE A 78 -4.09 5.81 6.84
CA PHE A 78 -2.93 5.53 7.68
C PHE A 78 -2.76 6.48 8.88
N GLU A 79 -3.52 7.58 8.96
CA GLU A 79 -3.44 8.59 10.05
C GLU A 79 -3.63 7.99 11.47
N GLY A 80 -4.37 6.88 11.58
CA GLY A 80 -4.67 6.22 12.86
C GLY A 80 -3.63 5.20 13.34
N ILE A 81 -2.61 4.89 12.54
CA ILE A 81 -1.65 3.82 12.83
C ILE A 81 -0.38 4.39 13.47
N PRO A 82 -0.06 4.02 14.73
CA PRO A 82 1.14 4.51 15.42
C PRO A 82 2.43 4.16 14.67
N GLY A 83 3.31 5.16 14.52
CA GLY A 83 4.63 4.97 13.90
C GLY A 83 4.64 5.05 12.37
N ILE A 84 3.50 5.33 11.73
CA ILE A 84 3.38 5.55 10.29
C ILE A 84 3.06 7.02 10.00
N GLU A 85 3.85 7.61 9.12
CA GLU A 85 3.66 8.93 8.53
C GLU A 85 3.27 8.76 7.06
N ALA A 86 2.08 9.21 6.69
CA ALA A 86 1.61 9.18 5.31
C ALA A 86 1.78 10.54 4.65
N GLU A 87 2.30 10.54 3.41
CA GLU A 87 2.44 11.73 2.56
C GLU A 87 1.84 11.44 1.18
N ASN A 88 0.99 12.34 0.69
CA ASN A 88 0.50 12.28 -0.68
C ASN A 88 1.44 13.03 -1.63
N PRO A 89 2.20 12.32 -2.49
CA PRO A 89 3.17 12.94 -3.38
C PRO A 89 2.53 13.76 -4.51
N LEU A 90 1.21 13.70 -4.68
CA LEU A 90 0.47 14.41 -5.72
C LEU A 90 -0.14 15.74 -5.22
N LYS A 91 -0.04 16.04 -3.92
CA LYS A 91 -0.55 17.30 -3.33
C LYS A 91 0.46 18.47 -3.37
N GLY A 92 1.55 18.32 -4.12
CA GLY A 92 2.59 19.35 -4.32
C GLY A 92 2.20 20.45 -5.29
#